data_AF-A0A7H8IL15-F1
#
_entry.id   AF-A0A7H8IL15-F1
#
_cell.length_a   1.000
_cell.length_b   1.000
_cell.length_c   1.000
_cell.angle_alpha   90.00
_cell.angle_beta   90.00
_cell.angle_gamma   90.00
#
_symmetry.space_group_name_H-M   'P 1'
#
loop_
_entity.id
_entity.type
_entity.pdbx_description
1 polymer ?
#
loop_
_entity_poly.entity_id
_entity_poly.type
_entity_poly.pdbx_seq_one_letter_code
_entity_poly.pdbx_strand_id
1 'polypeptide(L)'
;MLRPRVLLRLMPADELVDDPSAEACVELIILGPLRSTSDPGTAIFAEPLRITPVDLFRLHMESAHALGEIRAEATGAEIEYKRRLHRWHEDGRVAVESMEPEVVLLARVLEALRREALAPG
;
A
#
# COMPACT_ATOMS: atom_id res chain seq x y z
N MET A 1 9.01 4.78 4.59
CA MET A 1 7.89 5.56 4.02
C MET A 1 7.77 6.87 4.78
N LEU A 2 8.03 7.99 4.12
CA LEU A 2 7.69 9.30 4.68
C LEU A 2 6.16 9.42 4.63
N ARG A 3 5.49 9.50 5.79
CA ARG A 3 4.08 9.91 5.83
C ARG A 3 4.08 11.43 5.68
N PRO A 4 3.55 11.99 4.58
CA PRO A 4 3.40 13.43 4.48
C PRO A 4 2.52 13.91 5.64
N ARG A 5 3.01 14.92 6.36
CA ARG A 5 2.21 15.57 7.40
C ARG A 5 1.25 16.52 6.70
N VAL A 6 -0.03 16.49 7.05
CA VAL A 6 -1.03 17.41 6.49
C VAL A 6 -1.51 18.32 7.61
N LEU A 7 -1.50 19.62 7.36
CA LEU A 7 -2.12 20.63 8.21
C LEU A 7 -3.42 21.08 7.55
N LEU A 8 -4.46 21.20 8.35
CA LEU A 8 -5.75 21.77 7.97
C LEU A 8 -5.90 23.12 8.65
N ARG A 9 -6.22 24.15 7.88
CA ARG A 9 -6.49 25.50 8.37
C ARG A 9 -7.87 25.94 7.90
N LEU A 10 -8.64 26.55 8.79
CA LEU A 10 -9.84 27.29 8.40
C LEU A 10 -9.44 28.73 8.06
N MET A 11 -9.84 29.19 6.87
CA MET A 11 -9.60 30.55 6.41
C MET A 11 -10.40 31.54 7.27
N PRO A 12 -9.77 32.62 7.74
CA PRO A 12 -10.48 33.64 8.50
C PRO A 12 -11.38 34.47 7.56
N ALA A 13 -12.45 35.03 8.11
CA ALA A 13 -13.51 35.64 7.31
C ALA A 13 -13.06 36.86 6.51
N ASP A 14 -12.07 37.60 7.00
CA ASP A 14 -11.45 38.76 6.33
C ASP A 14 -10.71 38.37 5.05
N GLU A 15 -10.04 37.21 5.03
CA GLU A 15 -9.38 36.68 3.83
C GLU A 15 -10.37 36.18 2.76
N LEU A 16 -11.66 36.02 3.10
CA LEU A 16 -12.70 35.48 2.21
C LEU A 16 -13.62 36.55 1.60
N VAL A 17 -13.58 37.80 2.09
CA VAL A 17 -14.57 38.84 1.73
C VAL A 17 -14.63 39.13 0.22
N ASP A 18 -13.46 39.18 -0.42
CA ASP A 18 -13.33 39.45 -1.86
C ASP A 18 -12.96 38.20 -2.67
N ASP A 19 -13.04 37.02 -2.04
CA ASP A 19 -12.64 35.77 -2.66
C ASP A 19 -13.80 35.17 -3.49
N PRO A 20 -13.58 34.86 -4.78
CA PRO A 20 -14.63 34.33 -5.66
C PRO A 20 -15.06 32.90 -5.29
N SER A 21 -14.36 32.23 -4.37
CA SER A 21 -14.65 30.87 -3.88
C SER A 21 -14.67 30.85 -2.36
N ALA A 22 -15.39 31.79 -1.75
CA ALA A 22 -15.52 31.91 -0.30
C ALA A 22 -16.04 30.63 0.38
N GLU A 23 -16.82 29.78 -0.31
CA GLU A 23 -17.22 28.47 0.20
C GLU A 23 -16.05 27.49 0.40
N ALA A 24 -14.93 27.66 -0.32
CA ALA A 24 -13.73 26.87 -0.20
C ALA A 24 -12.83 27.38 0.94
N CYS A 25 -13.41 27.45 2.14
CA CYS A 25 -12.79 28.08 3.31
C CYS A 25 -11.83 27.17 4.09
N VAL A 26 -11.60 25.93 3.65
CA VAL A 26 -10.63 25.03 4.29
C VAL A 26 -9.38 24.92 3.42
N GLU A 27 -8.22 25.20 3.99
CA GLU A 27 -6.92 25.10 3.35
C GLU A 27 -6.18 23.84 3.83
N LEU A 28 -5.72 23.03 2.87
CA LEU A 28 -4.90 21.84 3.08
C LEU A 28 -3.45 22.16 2.73
N ILE A 29 -2.56 21.98 3.70
CA ILE A 29 -1.13 22.23 3.52
C ILE A 29 -0.37 20.93 3.75
N ILE A 30 0.36 20.48 2.72
CA ILE A 30 1.21 19.29 2.81
C ILE A 30 2.59 19.70 3.33
N LEU A 31 2.86 19.35 4.58
CA LEU A 31 4.12 19.57 5.27
C LEU A 31 5.09 18.45 4.91
N GLY A 32 5.79 18.65 3.79
CA GLY A 32 6.88 17.79 3.35
C GLY A 32 6.87 17.55 1.84
N PRO A 33 7.97 17.01 1.30
CA PRO A 33 8.06 16.75 -0.12
C PRO A 33 7.13 15.60 -0.53
N LEU A 34 6.44 15.79 -1.66
CA LEU A 34 5.57 14.79 -2.28
C LEU A 34 6.34 13.55 -2.76
N ARG A 35 7.63 13.73 -3.08
CA ARG A 35 8.54 12.67 -3.49
C ARG A 35 9.89 12.86 -2.82
N SER A 36 10.46 11.77 -2.33
CA SER A 36 11.87 11.74 -1.95
C SER A 36 12.69 11.69 -3.24
N THR A 37 13.28 12.82 -3.65
CA THR A 37 14.25 12.84 -4.74
C THR A 37 15.61 12.43 -4.21
N SER A 38 16.40 11.72 -5.01
CA SER A 38 17.81 11.39 -4.69
C SER A 38 18.72 12.61 -4.73
N ASP A 39 18.25 13.71 -5.32
CA ASP A 39 18.93 15.00 -5.36
C ASP A 39 18.40 15.92 -4.24
N PRO A 40 19.26 16.32 -3.27
CA PRO A 40 18.86 17.11 -2.10
C PRO A 40 18.34 18.52 -2.41
N GLY A 41 18.51 19.03 -3.63
CA GLY A 41 18.01 20.35 -4.06
C GLY A 41 16.61 20.35 -4.69
N THR A 42 16.05 19.18 -5.02
CA THR A 42 14.88 19.06 -5.92
C THR A 42 13.63 18.54 -5.19
N ALA A 43 13.43 18.99 -3.96
CA ALA A 43 12.24 18.65 -3.18
C ALA A 43 10.98 19.30 -3.80
N ILE A 44 10.07 18.47 -4.30
CA ILE A 44 8.78 18.94 -4.85
C ILE A 44 7.77 19.02 -3.70
N PHE A 45 7.29 20.23 -3.43
CA PHE A 45 6.24 20.49 -2.46
C PHE A 45 4.89 20.64 -3.16
N ALA A 46 3.81 20.28 -2.47
CA ALA A 46 2.47 20.55 -2.95
C ALA A 46 2.12 22.01 -2.67
N GLU A 47 1.43 22.64 -3.61
CA GLU A 47 0.77 23.91 -3.34
C GLU A 47 -0.38 23.70 -2.35
N PRO A 48 -0.66 24.69 -1.47
CA PRO A 48 -1.85 24.66 -0.62
C PRO A 48 -3.12 24.52 -1.46
N LEU A 49 -4.03 23.65 -1.02
CA LEU A 49 -5.29 23.40 -1.70
C LEU A 49 -6.45 23.94 -0.88
N ARG A 50 -7.29 24.80 -1.48
CA ARG A 50 -8.55 25.24 -0.88
C ARG A 50 -9.71 24.34 -1.31
N ILE A 51 -10.50 23.90 -0.33
CA ILE A 51 -11.68 23.05 -0.52
C ILE A 51 -12.84 23.50 0.35
N THR A 52 -14.05 23.07 -0.01
CA THR A 52 -15.22 23.28 0.82
C THR A 52 -15.25 22.31 2.02
N PRO A 53 -15.95 22.64 3.12
CA PRO A 53 -16.15 21.69 4.22
C PRO A 53 -16.85 20.40 3.79
N VAL A 54 -17.75 20.48 2.80
CA VAL A 54 -18.45 19.31 2.24
C VAL A 54 -17.47 18.41 1.49
N ASP A 55 -16.57 18.99 0.71
CA ASP A 55 -15.52 18.24 0.02
C ASP A 55 -14.55 17.58 0.99
N LEU A 56 -14.19 18.25 2.09
CA LEU A 56 -13.36 17.65 3.14
C LEU A 56 -14.03 16.41 3.74
N PHE A 57 -15.33 16.51 4.04
CA PHE A 57 -16.09 15.38 4.58
C PHE A 57 -16.18 14.23 3.57
N ARG A 58 -16.44 14.53 2.30
CA ARG A 58 -16.44 13.55 1.22
C ARG A 58 -15.09 12.84 1.10
N LEU A 59 -14.00 13.60 1.06
CA LEU A 59 -12.64 13.07 1.00
C LEU A 59 -12.34 12.14 2.19
N HIS A 60 -12.78 12.51 3.39
CA HIS A 60 -12.64 11.67 4.57
C HIS A 60 -13.37 10.33 4.41
N MET A 61 -14.62 10.35 3.96
CA MET A 61 -15.43 9.15 3.77
C MET A 61 -14.85 8.23 2.68
N GLU A 62 -14.47 8.80 1.54
CA GLU A 62 -13.84 8.07 0.43
C GLU A 62 -12.50 7.45 0.86
N SER A 63 -11.67 8.22 1.58
CA SER A 63 -10.38 7.74 2.09
C SER A 63 -10.56 6.62 3.11
N ALA A 64 -11.53 6.75 4.02
CA ALA A 64 -11.83 5.73 5.01
C ALA A 64 -12.32 4.42 4.36
N HIS A 65 -13.16 4.53 3.32
CA HIS A 65 -13.63 3.39 2.55
C HIS A 65 -12.48 2.68 1.83
N ALA A 66 -11.68 3.41 1.05
CA ALA A 66 -10.55 2.86 0.31
C ALA A 66 -9.51 2.21 1.24
N LEU A 67 -9.22 2.82 2.40
CA LEU A 67 -8.35 2.21 3.41
C LEU A 67 -8.95 0.93 4.00
N GLY A 68 -10.27 0.86 4.12
CA GLY A 68 -11.00 -0.35 4.50
C GLY A 68 -10.79 -1.48 3.49
N GLU A 69 -10.98 -1.19 2.20
CA GLU A 69 -10.77 -2.16 1.11
C GLU A 69 -9.33 -2.67 1.06
N ILE A 70 -8.34 -1.77 1.14
CA ILE A 70 -6.92 -2.15 1.17
C ILE A 70 -6.62 -3.07 2.34
N ARG A 71 -7.16 -2.79 3.54
CA ARG A 71 -6.96 -3.64 4.71
C ARG A 71 -7.62 -5.00 4.55
N ALA A 72 -8.82 -5.05 3.98
CA ALA A 72 -9.53 -6.29 3.73
C ALA A 72 -8.74 -7.18 2.76
N GLU A 73 -8.27 -6.61 1.65
CA GLU A 73 -7.45 -7.30 0.66
C GLU A 73 -6.14 -7.80 1.28
N ALA A 74 -5.41 -6.94 2.00
CA ALA A 74 -4.17 -7.31 2.67
C ALA A 74 -4.38 -8.45 3.69
N THR A 75 -5.48 -8.42 4.44
CA THR A 75 -5.83 -9.47 5.39
C THR A 75 -6.17 -10.77 4.66
N GLY A 76 -6.92 -10.71 3.55
CA GLY A 76 -7.23 -11.85 2.70
C GLY A 76 -5.96 -12.52 2.16
N ALA A 77 -5.05 -11.72 1.62
CA ALA A 77 -3.76 -12.18 1.12
C ALA A 77 -2.90 -12.83 2.23
N GLU A 78 -2.88 -12.26 3.44
CA GLU A 78 -2.16 -12.84 4.58
C GLU A 78 -2.74 -14.19 5.00
N ILE A 79 -4.07 -14.31 5.05
CA ILE A 79 -4.75 -15.57 5.37
C ILE A 79 -4.42 -16.64 4.31
N GLU A 80 -4.49 -16.28 3.03
CA GLU A 80 -4.19 -17.19 1.94
C GLU A 80 -2.72 -17.64 1.98
N TYR A 81 -1.79 -16.71 2.23
CA TYR A 81 -0.38 -17.00 2.44
C TYR A 81 -0.17 -18.01 3.57
N LYS A 82 -0.76 -17.76 4.75
CA LYS A 82 -0.67 -18.68 5.91
C LYS A 82 -1.23 -20.06 5.59
N ARG A 83 -2.35 -20.14 4.86
CA ARG A 83 -2.93 -21.41 4.40
C ARG A 83 -2.00 -22.16 3.45
N ARG A 84 -1.41 -21.48 2.46
CA ARG A 84 -0.43 -22.08 1.54
C ARG A 84 0.80 -22.59 2.29
N LEU A 85 1.32 -21.80 3.21
CA LEU A 85 2.50 -22.16 4.01
C LEU A 85 2.21 -23.39 4.89
N HIS A 86 1.05 -23.46 5.52
CA HIS A 86 0.67 -24.62 6.32
C HIS A 86 0.57 -25.89 5.47
N ARG A 87 -0.07 -25.82 4.29
CA ARG A 87 -0.11 -26.96 3.35
C ARG A 87 1.28 -27.42 2.93
N TRP A 88 2.15 -26.47 2.58
CA TRP A 88 3.53 -26.78 2.22
C TRP A 88 4.28 -27.51 3.35
N HIS A 89 4.09 -27.09 4.60
CA HIS A 89 4.66 -27.79 5.75
C HIS A 89 4.10 -29.20 5.94
N GLU A 90 2.79 -29.40 5.78
CA GLU A 90 2.18 -30.74 5.87
C GLU A 90 2.68 -31.66 4.76
N ASP A 91 2.74 -31.17 3.52
CA ASP A 91 3.27 -31.92 2.38
C ASP A 91 4.75 -32.31 2.62
N GLY A 92 5.54 -31.38 3.16
CA GLY A 92 6.92 -31.63 3.56
C GLY A 92 7.03 -32.67 4.68
N ARG A 93 6.16 -32.62 5.69
CA ARG A 93 6.10 -33.60 6.79
C ARG A 93 5.76 -34.99 6.25
N VAL A 94 4.76 -35.11 5.39
CA VAL A 94 4.36 -36.37 4.75
C VAL A 94 5.51 -36.94 3.91
N ALA A 95 6.22 -36.10 3.14
CA ALA A 95 7.37 -36.54 2.37
C ALA A 95 8.49 -37.13 3.26
N VAL A 96 8.77 -36.50 4.40
CA VAL A 96 9.77 -37.01 5.37
C VAL A 96 9.29 -38.29 6.05
N GLU A 97 8.05 -38.34 6.51
CA GLU A 97 7.46 -39.51 7.18
C GLU A 97 7.32 -40.72 6.24
N SER A 98 7.13 -40.48 4.94
CA SER A 98 7.06 -41.55 3.93
C SER A 98 8.38 -42.32 3.76
N MET A 99 9.49 -41.84 4.35
CA MET A 99 10.83 -42.41 4.20
C MET A 99 11.19 -42.69 2.74
N GLU A 100 10.68 -41.91 1.78
CA GLU A 100 11.19 -41.98 0.40
C GLU A 100 12.71 -41.73 0.50
N PRO A 101 13.55 -42.67 0.04
CA PRO A 101 14.99 -42.55 0.20
C PRO A 101 15.43 -41.22 -0.40
N GLU A 102 16.29 -40.47 0.29
CA GLU A 102 16.69 -39.09 -0.05
C GLU A 102 17.05 -38.89 -1.53
N VAL A 103 17.46 -39.95 -2.21
CA VAL A 103 17.72 -40.03 -3.66
C VAL A 103 16.48 -39.75 -4.52
N VAL A 104 15.29 -40.22 -4.13
CA VAL A 104 14.02 -39.99 -4.85
C VAL A 104 13.55 -38.55 -4.68
N LEU A 105 13.66 -38.00 -3.46
CA LEU A 105 13.38 -36.59 -3.21
C LEU A 105 14.35 -35.69 -3.97
N LEU A 106 15.64 -35.99 -3.93
CA LEU A 106 16.69 -35.26 -4.66
C LEU A 106 16.44 -35.32 -6.18
N ALA A 107 16.07 -36.49 -6.71
CA ALA A 107 15.72 -36.65 -8.13
C ALA A 107 14.50 -35.80 -8.52
N ARG A 108 13.45 -35.76 -7.67
CA ARG A 108 12.27 -34.94 -7.92
C ARG A 108 12.57 -33.44 -7.86
N VAL A 109 13.40 -33.00 -6.91
CA VAL A 109 13.83 -31.59 -6.78
C VAL A 109 14.67 -31.18 -7.99
N LEU A 110 15.63 -32.00 -8.40
CA LEU A 110 16.44 -31.75 -9.60
C LEU A 110 15.58 -31.68 -10.87
N GLU A 111 14.59 -32.55 -10.99
CA GLU A 111 13.68 -32.55 -12.15
C GLU A 111 12.73 -31.35 -12.15
N ALA A 112 12.34 -30.84 -10.99
CA ALA A 112 11.54 -29.62 -10.86
C ALA A 112 12.36 -28.38 -11.27
N LEU A 113 13.59 -28.25 -10.75
CA LEU A 113 14.51 -27.16 -11.11
C LEU A 113 14.86 -27.16 -12.59
N ARG A 114 15.02 -28.35 -13.19
CA ARG A 114 15.28 -28.49 -14.62
C ARG A 114 14.10 -28.02 -15.47
N ARG A 115 12.86 -28.28 -15.02
CA ARG A 115 11.65 -27.81 -15.69
C ARG A 115 11.46 -26.30 -15.56
N GLU A 116 11.78 -25.70 -14.41
CA GLU A 116 11.78 -24.24 -14.24
C GLU A 116 12.85 -23.56 -15.10
N ALA A 117 14.03 -24.16 -15.25
CA ALA A 117 15.10 -23.65 -16.10
C ALA A 117 14.83 -23.82 -17.61
N LEU A 118 13.94 -24.74 -17.99
CA LEU A 118 13.54 -25.00 -19.38
C LEU A 118 12.19 -24.39 -19.76
N ALA A 119 11.44 -23.85 -18.80
CA ALA A 119 10.24 -23.09 -19.08
C ALA A 119 10.65 -21.76 -19.73
N PRO A 120 10.21 -21.47 -20.98
CA PRO A 120 10.50 -20.17 -21.58
C PRO A 120 9.74 -19.11 -20.79
N GLY A 121 10.48 -18.10 -20.31
CA GLY A 121 9.91 -16.83 -19.88
C GLY A 121 9.31 -16.07 -21.06
#